data_AF-A0A553NKC7-F1
#
_entry.id   AF-A0A553NKC7-F1
#
_cell.length_a   1.000
_cell.length_b   1.000
_cell.length_c   1.000
_cell.angle_alpha   90.00
_cell.angle_beta   90.00
_cell.angle_gamma   90.00
#
_symmetry.space_group_name_H-M   'P 1'
#
loop_
_entity.id
_entity.type
_entity.pdbx_description
1 polymer ?
#
loop_
_entity_poly.entity_id
_entity_poly.type
_entity_poly.pdbx_seq_one_letter_code
_entity_poly.pdbx_strand_id
1 'polypeptide(L)'
;MDQIEEINTDLIQVKSEQCIVLKTRDGSKIVLTNPDEIGLKEWSISLRTALKCSHELLSGLKKAGKIYGTVSDATSSTSAN
;
A
#
# COMPACT_ATOMS: atom_id res chain seq x y z
N MET A 1 4.55 -1.89 9.99
CA MET A 1 3.37 -2.15 9.14
C MET A 1 3.89 -2.12 7.73
N ASP A 2 4.04 -3.29 7.14
CA ASP A 2 4.64 -3.50 5.83
C ASP A 2 3.86 -2.64 4.84
N GLN A 3 4.45 -1.55 4.36
CA GLN A 3 3.75 -0.62 3.49
C GLN A 3 3.50 -1.37 2.19
N ILE A 4 2.25 -1.81 1.99
CA ILE A 4 1.79 -2.34 0.71
C ILE A 4 2.14 -1.29 -0.34
N GLU A 5 2.95 -1.70 -1.32
CA GLU A 5 3.43 -0.83 -2.39
C GLU A 5 2.41 -0.81 -3.52
N GLU A 6 1.94 -2.00 -3.90
CA GLU A 6 1.12 -2.19 -5.08
C GLU A 6 0.13 -3.35 -4.89
N ILE A 7 -1.02 -3.23 -5.55
CA ILE A 7 -2.03 -4.29 -5.67
C ILE A 7 -2.35 -4.39 -7.15
N ASN A 8 -2.30 -5.60 -7.70
CA ASN A 8 -2.63 -5.82 -9.10
C ASN A 8 -4.05 -5.33 -9.44
N THR A 9 -4.19 -4.70 -10.61
CA THR A 9 -5.47 -4.23 -11.13
C THR A 9 -6.41 -5.39 -11.42
N ASP A 10 -5.88 -6.43 -12.06
CA ASP A 10 -6.62 -7.62 -12.42
C ASP A 10 -6.30 -8.78 -11.47
N LEU A 11 -7.25 -9.70 -11.34
CA LEU A 11 -7.00 -10.98 -10.68
C LEU A 11 -5.99 -11.78 -11.49
N ILE A 12 -5.06 -12.41 -10.79
CA ILE A 12 -3.98 -13.20 -11.40
C ILE A 12 -4.24 -14.67 -11.10
N GLN A 13 -4.15 -15.50 -12.13
CA GLN A 13 -4.29 -16.94 -11.96
C GLN A 13 -3.02 -17.53 -11.32
N VAL A 14 -3.16 -18.17 -10.16
CA VAL A 14 -2.10 -18.87 -9.45
C VAL A 14 -2.58 -20.29 -9.17
N LYS A 15 -1.89 -21.31 -9.70
CA LYS A 15 -2.26 -22.73 -9.54
C LYS A 15 -3.75 -23.01 -9.86
N SER A 16 -4.25 -22.40 -10.94
CA SER A 16 -5.64 -22.51 -11.41
C SER A 16 -6.70 -21.80 -10.57
N GLU A 17 -6.32 -21.01 -9.55
CA GLU A 17 -7.24 -20.13 -8.83
C GLU A 17 -7.04 -18.67 -9.21
N GLN A 18 -8.13 -17.90 -9.25
CA GLN A 18 -8.05 -16.44 -9.36
C GLN A 18 -7.61 -15.86 -8.02
N CYS A 19 -6.61 -14.98 -8.02
CA CYS A 19 -6.05 -14.43 -6.80
C CYS A 19 -5.84 -12.92 -6.90
N ILE A 20 -5.95 -12.24 -5.76
CA ILE A 20 -5.42 -10.89 -5.60
C ILE A 20 -3.93 -11.03 -5.26
N VAL A 21 -3.09 -10.34 -6.03
CA VAL A 21 -1.65 -10.29 -5.78
C VAL A 21 -1.29 -8.90 -5.29
N LEU A 22 -0.58 -8.84 -4.16
CA LEU A 22 -0.07 -7.59 -3.59
C LEU A 22 1.43 -7.68 -3.42
N LYS A 23 2.09 -6.55 -3.58
CA LYS A 23 3.52 -6.38 -3.33
C LYS A 23 3.71 -5.42 -2.18
N THR A 24 4.57 -5.79 -1.26
CA THR A 24 4.98 -4.94 -0.14
C THR A 24 6.29 -4.23 -0.49
N ARG A 25 6.59 -3.13 0.21
CA ARG A 25 7.80 -2.34 -0.06
C ARG A 25 9.11 -3.12 0.12
N ASP A 26 9.13 -4.14 0.97
CA ASP A 26 10.31 -5.00 1.15
C ASP A 26 10.51 -6.03 0.01
N GLY A 27 9.61 -6.03 -0.98
CA GLY A 27 9.62 -6.94 -2.12
C GLY A 27 8.82 -8.23 -1.89
N SER A 28 8.24 -8.44 -0.72
CA SER A 28 7.45 -9.64 -0.44
C SER A 28 6.15 -9.63 -1.24
N LYS A 29 5.83 -10.78 -1.84
CA LYS A 29 4.59 -11.03 -2.58
C LYS A 29 3.58 -11.71 -1.67
N ILE A 30 2.39 -11.13 -1.57
CA ILE A 30 1.25 -11.72 -0.87
C ILE A 30 0.23 -12.15 -1.92
N VAL A 31 -0.34 -13.34 -1.75
CA VAL A 31 -1.38 -13.89 -2.63
C VAL A 31 -2.60 -14.19 -1.77
N LEU A 32 -3.73 -13.57 -2.11
CA LEU A 32 -5.01 -13.79 -1.45
C LEU A 32 -5.95 -14.51 -2.41
N THR A 33 -6.58 -15.56 -1.93
CA THR A 33 -7.64 -16.31 -2.63
C THR A 33 -8.90 -16.31 -1.77
N ASN A 34 -10.06 -16.39 -2.43
CA ASN A 34 -11.35 -16.51 -1.78
C ASN A 34 -12.22 -17.43 -2.66
N PRO A 35 -12.83 -18.50 -2.09
CA PRO A 35 -13.72 -19.38 -2.84
C PRO A 35 -14.92 -18.67 -3.47
N ASP A 36 -15.39 -17.57 -2.85
CA ASP A 36 -16.44 -16.73 -3.44
C ASP A 36 -15.82 -15.73 -4.43
N GLU A 37 -16.12 -15.91 -5.71
CA GLU A 37 -15.62 -15.05 -6.79
C GLU A 37 -16.15 -13.61 -6.67
N ILE A 38 -17.37 -13.42 -6.17
CA ILE A 38 -17.96 -12.09 -5.98
C ILE A 38 -17.19 -11.37 -4.87
N GLY A 39 -17.05 -12.02 -3.70
CA GLY A 39 -16.25 -11.50 -2.60
C GLY A 39 -14.80 -11.21 -2.99
N LEU A 40 -14.18 -12.06 -3.81
CA LEU A 40 -12.81 -11.81 -4.30
C LEU A 40 -12.72 -10.52 -5.13
N LYS A 41 -13.67 -10.29 -6.04
CA LYS A 41 -13.72 -9.06 -6.85
C LYS A 41 -13.97 -7.82 -6.00
N GLU A 42 -14.89 -7.90 -5.04
CA GLU A 42 -15.19 -6.79 -4.12
C GLU A 42 -14.00 -6.44 -3.23
N TRP A 43 -13.30 -7.45 -2.71
CA TRP A 43 -12.06 -7.25 -1.96
C TRP A 43 -10.98 -6.61 -2.81
N SER A 44 -10.82 -7.05 -4.05
CA SER A 44 -9.87 -6.49 -5.02
C SER A 44 -10.09 -4.98 -5.22
N ILE A 45 -11.35 -4.57 -5.43
CA ILE A 45 -11.74 -3.16 -5.58
C ILE A 45 -11.51 -2.38 -4.28
N SER A 46 -11.95 -2.94 -3.15
CA SER A 46 -11.87 -2.29 -1.84
C SER A 46 -10.43 -2.05 -1.40
N LEU A 47 -9.55 -3.05 -1.59
CA LEU A 47 -8.14 -2.93 -1.24
C LEU A 47 -7.41 -1.89 -2.10
N ARG A 48 -7.66 -1.85 -3.41
CA ARG A 48 -7.10 -0.79 -4.28
C ARG A 48 -7.57 0.60 -3.86
N THR A 49 -8.85 0.73 -3.51
CA THR A 49 -9.43 2.00 -3.05
C THR A 49 -8.80 2.43 -1.72
N ALA A 50 -8.71 1.51 -0.76
CA ALA A 50 -8.07 1.77 0.53
C ALA A 50 -6.61 2.19 0.38
N LEU A 51 -5.85 1.50 -0.50
CA LEU A 51 -4.46 1.87 -0.78
C LEU A 51 -4.36 3.28 -1.36
N LYS A 52 -5.17 3.61 -2.37
CA LYS A 52 -5.21 4.95 -2.97
C LYS A 52 -5.55 6.03 -1.92
N CYS A 53 -6.61 5.84 -1.15
CA CYS A 53 -7.00 6.78 -0.10
C CYS A 53 -5.91 6.95 0.96
N SER A 54 -5.25 5.87 1.36
CA SER A 54 -4.14 5.94 2.32
C SER A 54 -2.96 6.75 1.79
N HIS A 55 -2.61 6.61 0.51
CA HIS A 55 -1.56 7.38 -0.14
C HIS A 55 -1.91 8.87 -0.24
N GLU A 56 -3.14 9.19 -0.62
CA GLU A 56 -3.62 10.57 -0.69
C GLU A 56 -3.56 11.24 0.70
N LEU A 57 -4.05 10.56 1.74
CA LEU A 57 -4.01 11.05 3.12
C LEU A 57 -2.58 11.26 3.62
N LEU A 58 -1.70 10.26 3.45
CA LEU A 58 -0.29 10.38 3.85
C LEU A 58 0.43 11.50 3.09
N SER A 59 0.13 11.70 1.81
CA SER A 59 0.68 12.80 1.03
C SER A 59 0.21 14.16 1.56
N GLY A 60 -1.06 14.26 1.95
CA GLY A 60 -1.65 15.46 2.56
C GLY A 60 -1.03 15.78 3.92
N LEU A 61 -0.89 14.79 4.79
CA LEU A 61 -0.25 14.95 6.09
C LEU A 61 1.20 15.41 5.97
N LYS A 62 1.98 14.84 5.03
CA LYS A 62 3.37 15.29 4.78
C LYS A 62 3.43 16.75 4.36
N LYS A 63 2.51 17.19 3.49
CA LYS A 63 2.42 18.60 3.08
C LYS A 63 2.05 19.50 4.26
N ALA A 64 1.04 19.12 5.04
CA ALA A 64 0.62 19.85 6.22
C ALA A 64 1.76 19.98 7.24
N GLY A 65 2.46 18.88 7.54
CA GLY A 65 3.58 18.92 8.48
C GLY A 65 4.71 19.83 8.02
N LYS A 66 5.00 19.88 6.71
CA LYS A 66 5.97 20.82 6.13
C LYS A 66 5.53 22.28 6.28
N ILE A 67 4.24 22.56 6.10
CA ILE A 67 3.68 23.92 6.21
C ILE A 67 3.66 24.39 7.67
N TYR A 68 3.31 23.50 8.59
CA TYR A 68 3.10 23.81 10.00
C TYR A 68 4.31 23.52 10.89
N GLY A 69 5.46 23.13 10.30
CA GLY A 69 6.71 22.89 11.03
C GLY A 69 6.69 21.67 11.95
N THR A 70 5.76 20.72 11.76
CA THR A 70 5.65 19.52 12.60
C THR A 70 6.45 18.33 12.08
N VAL A 71 7.02 18.42 10.87
CA VAL A 71 8.08 17.51 10.42
C VAL A 71 9.41 18.02 10.94
N SER A 72 9.78 17.61 12.16
CA SER A 72 11.17 17.71 12.58
C SER A 72 12.02 16.92 11.60
N ASP A 73 13.05 17.57 11.09
CA ASP A 73 14.03 17.04 10.17
C ASP A 73 14.70 15.79 10.79
N ALA A 74 14.12 14.60 10.58
CA ALA A 74 14.70 13.34 11.06
C ALA A 74 15.94 12.91 10.26
N THR A 75 16.58 13.87 9.57
CA THR A 75 17.73 13.65 8.69
C THR A 75 18.90 14.61 8.93
N SER A 76 18.89 15.40 10.01
CA SER A 76 20.02 16.26 10.38
C SER A 76 20.84 15.73 11.57
N SER A 77 21.08 14.41 11.62
CA SER A 77 22.20 13.85 12.39
C SER A 77 23.31 13.38 11.46
N THR A 78 23.82 14.28 10.61
CA THR A 78 25.17 14.14 10.07
C THR A 78 26.09 14.93 10.98
N SER A 79 26.86 14.18 11.77
CA SER A 79 27.95 14.62 12.62
C SER A 79 28.80 15.70 11.96
N ALA A 80 28.93 16.85 12.61
CA ALA A 80 30.02 17.78 12.38
C ALA A 80 31.10 17.48 13.44
N ASN A 81 32.28 17.11 12.94
CA ASN A 81 33.56 17.01 13.66
C ASN A 81 33.87 18.25 14.50
#